data_AF-A0A966NGA9-F1
#
_entry.id   AF-A0A966NGA9-F1
#
_cell.length_a   1.000
_cell.length_b   1.000
_cell.length_c   1.000
_cell.angle_alpha   90.00
_cell.angle_beta   90.00
_cell.angle_gamma   90.00
#
_symmetry.space_group_name_H-M   'P 1'
#
loop_
_entity.id
_entity.type
_entity.pdbx_description
1 polymer ?
#
loop_
_entity_poly.entity_id
_entity_poly.type
_entity_poly.pdbx_seq_one_letter_code
_entity_poly.pdbx_strand_id
1 'polypeptide(L)'
;DEEFVVSPDTWVGTRDRSWGIRPVGEPEPEGRFAQERPADGGFYWVYVPLRFEEFALVFIAQEDANGHRTLNDALRVWPEGDPRGVETLGYPRYDINYRSGTRIPHSATITATEPDGTPLVVEIDCLGHVALSAGCGYGPDPQWTHGLWRGRDWVEGATYDLNDPANLIATHYSILDHVGRARVNGAEGWGLFEHSSAGRHTPSGFVDFTSVAP
;
A
#
# COMPACT_ATOMS: atom_id res chain seq x y z
N ASP A 1 12.50 -27.76 1.99
CA ASP A 1 11.54 -27.35 0.96
C ASP A 1 10.14 -27.61 1.48
N GLU A 2 9.35 -26.55 1.63
CA GLU A 2 7.93 -26.64 1.93
C GLU A 2 7.15 -26.54 0.62
N GLU A 3 6.12 -27.36 0.46
CA GLU A 3 5.22 -27.35 -0.70
C GLU A 3 3.86 -26.80 -0.27
N PHE A 4 3.35 -25.81 -0.99
CA PHE A 4 2.04 -25.20 -0.74
C PHE A 4 1.07 -25.56 -1.87
N VAL A 5 -0.03 -26.25 -1.54
CA VAL A 5 -1.09 -26.54 -2.50
C VAL A 5 -1.97 -25.30 -2.68
N VAL A 6 -1.96 -24.75 -3.90
CA VAL A 6 -2.77 -23.59 -4.29
C VAL A 6 -4.07 -24.07 -4.93
N SER A 7 -5.20 -23.70 -4.34
CA SER A 7 -6.54 -24.04 -4.82
C SER A 7 -7.48 -22.84 -4.72
N PRO A 8 -8.48 -22.71 -5.61
CA PRO A 8 -9.45 -21.61 -5.53
C PRO A 8 -10.32 -21.65 -4.27
N ASP A 9 -10.38 -22.80 -3.58
CA ASP A 9 -11.15 -22.99 -2.35
C ASP A 9 -10.49 -22.35 -1.13
N THR A 10 -9.17 -22.14 -1.18
CA THR A 10 -8.36 -21.65 -0.05
C THR A 10 -7.52 -20.44 -0.38
N TRP A 11 -7.41 -20.05 -1.66
CA TRP A 11 -6.61 -18.93 -2.11
C TRP A 11 -7.45 -17.91 -2.87
N VAL A 12 -7.21 -16.64 -2.53
CA VAL A 12 -7.73 -15.49 -3.27
C VAL A 12 -6.55 -14.73 -3.85
N GLY A 13 -6.79 -13.99 -4.93
CA GLY A 13 -5.80 -13.16 -5.57
C GLY A 13 -6.42 -11.89 -6.10
N THR A 14 -5.64 -10.83 -6.07
CA THR A 14 -5.97 -9.52 -6.65
C THR A 14 -4.95 -9.22 -7.72
N ARG A 15 -5.42 -8.72 -8.86
CA ARG A 15 -4.57 -8.26 -9.96
C ARG A 15 -4.97 -6.85 -10.32
N ASP A 16 -4.08 -5.92 -10.07
CA ASP A 16 -4.22 -4.53 -10.49
C ASP A 16 -3.39 -4.26 -11.75
N ARG A 17 -3.68 -3.14 -12.39
CA ARG A 17 -2.87 -2.59 -13.47
C ARG A 17 -2.89 -1.07 -13.38
N SER A 18 -1.75 -0.50 -13.01
CA SER A 18 -1.51 0.94 -13.12
C SER A 18 -0.67 1.26 -14.36
N TRP A 19 -0.79 2.50 -14.85
CA TRP A 19 0.07 3.05 -15.90
C TRP A 19 0.29 4.53 -15.63
N GLY A 20 1.38 5.09 -16.15
CA GLY A 20 1.75 6.49 -15.97
C GLY A 20 3.14 6.75 -16.51
N ILE A 21 3.59 7.99 -16.47
CA ILE A 21 4.97 8.35 -16.77
C ILE A 21 5.82 7.91 -15.57
N ARG A 22 6.78 7.02 -15.80
CA ARG A 22 7.70 6.49 -14.78
C ARG A 22 9.14 6.93 -15.11
N PRO A 23 10.00 7.13 -14.11
CA PRO A 23 11.44 7.14 -14.35
C PRO A 23 11.85 5.78 -14.95
N VAL A 24 12.52 5.81 -16.10
CA VAL A 24 13.00 4.61 -16.80
C VAL A 24 14.43 4.85 -17.26
N GLY A 25 15.32 3.90 -16.97
CA GLY A 25 16.74 4.01 -17.26
C GLY A 25 17.49 4.85 -16.23
N GLU A 26 18.60 5.44 -16.66
CA GLU A 26 19.44 6.28 -15.83
C GLU A 26 18.69 7.56 -15.39
N PRO A 27 18.83 7.97 -14.11
CA PRO A 27 18.13 9.15 -13.62
C PRO A 27 18.61 10.43 -14.34
N GLU A 28 17.68 11.35 -14.58
CA GLU A 28 18.03 12.71 -15.01
C GLU A 28 18.76 13.45 -13.86
N PRO A 29 19.60 14.45 -14.18
CA PRO A 29 20.20 15.30 -13.16
C PRO A 29 19.14 15.97 -12.26
N GLU A 30 19.37 16.02 -10.95
CA GLU A 30 18.38 16.49 -9.96
C GLU A 30 17.88 17.94 -10.17
N GLY A 31 18.66 18.78 -10.86
CA GLY A 31 18.27 20.14 -11.23
C GLY A 31 17.83 20.99 -10.03
N ARG A 32 16.72 21.74 -10.20
CA ARG A 32 16.14 22.60 -9.15
C ARG A 32 15.80 21.83 -7.87
N PHE A 33 15.43 20.55 -7.98
CA PHE A 33 15.03 19.73 -6.85
C PHE A 33 16.17 19.54 -5.83
N ALA A 34 17.43 19.59 -6.27
CA ALA A 34 18.59 19.55 -5.37
C ALA A 34 18.68 20.79 -4.45
N GLN A 35 18.17 21.94 -4.89
CA GLN A 35 18.24 23.20 -4.15
C GLN A 35 16.95 23.51 -3.37
N GLU A 36 15.82 23.01 -3.88
CA GLU A 36 14.48 23.35 -3.38
C GLU A 36 13.68 22.09 -3.01
N ARG A 37 14.35 21.07 -2.46
CA ARG A 37 13.67 19.88 -1.95
C ARG A 37 12.66 20.32 -0.87
N PRO A 38 11.35 20.02 -1.01
CA PRO A 38 10.36 20.41 -0.01
C PRO A 38 10.74 19.79 1.34
N ALA A 39 10.97 20.64 2.35
CA ALA A 39 11.35 20.22 3.69
C ALA A 39 10.23 19.45 4.43
N ASP A 40 9.00 19.62 3.96
CA ASP A 40 7.76 19.09 4.50
C ASP A 40 7.08 18.08 3.56
N GLY A 41 7.80 17.61 2.53
CA GLY A 41 7.31 16.60 1.59
C GLY A 41 7.00 15.28 2.28
N GLY A 42 5.89 14.66 1.89
CA GLY A 42 5.46 13.36 2.37
C GLY A 42 4.65 12.63 1.31
N PHE A 43 4.61 11.31 1.43
CA PHE A 43 3.82 10.43 0.58
C PHE A 43 3.07 9.45 1.48
N TYR A 44 1.76 9.60 1.53
CA TYR A 44 0.87 8.68 2.21
C TYR A 44 -0.01 7.97 1.18
N TRP A 45 0.00 6.64 1.23
CA TRP A 45 -0.66 5.77 0.26
C TRP A 45 -1.40 4.64 0.96
N VAL A 46 -2.61 4.37 0.49
CA VAL A 46 -3.40 3.20 0.89
C VAL A 46 -4.02 2.61 -0.38
N TYR A 47 -3.82 1.32 -0.60
CA TYR A 47 -4.52 0.55 -1.62
C TYR A 47 -4.92 -0.81 -1.05
N VAL A 48 -6.24 -1.07 -1.01
CA VAL A 48 -6.80 -2.19 -0.25
C VAL A 48 -7.90 -2.88 -1.06
N PRO A 49 -7.55 -3.78 -2.00
CA PRO A 49 -8.50 -4.69 -2.62
C PRO A 49 -8.71 -5.92 -1.74
N LEU A 50 -9.94 -6.15 -1.29
CA LEU A 50 -10.36 -7.25 -0.43
C LEU A 50 -11.46 -8.06 -1.11
N ARG A 51 -11.33 -9.38 -1.13
CA ARG A 51 -12.37 -10.30 -1.62
C ARG A 51 -13.11 -10.93 -0.44
N PHE A 52 -14.43 -10.80 -0.45
CA PHE A 52 -15.36 -11.54 0.40
C PHE A 52 -16.06 -12.61 -0.45
N GLU A 53 -16.87 -13.45 0.19
CA GLU A 53 -17.63 -14.50 -0.50
C GLU A 53 -18.57 -13.92 -1.57
N GLU A 54 -19.31 -12.85 -1.23
CA GLU A 54 -20.35 -12.30 -2.11
C GLU A 54 -19.92 -11.06 -2.91
N PHE A 55 -18.89 -10.34 -2.49
CA PHE A 55 -18.46 -9.08 -3.11
C PHE A 55 -16.96 -8.83 -2.88
N ALA A 56 -16.42 -7.82 -3.56
CA ALA A 56 -15.11 -7.26 -3.24
C ALA A 56 -15.25 -5.81 -2.76
N LEU A 57 -14.31 -5.38 -1.91
CA LEU A 57 -14.13 -3.98 -1.55
C LEU A 57 -12.81 -3.50 -2.13
N VAL A 58 -12.80 -2.29 -2.69
CA VAL A 58 -11.58 -1.65 -3.19
C VAL A 58 -11.50 -0.25 -2.63
N PHE A 59 -10.49 0.00 -1.82
CA PHE A 59 -10.18 1.33 -1.30
C PHE A 59 -8.85 1.81 -1.88
N ILE A 60 -8.79 3.08 -2.27
CA ILE A 60 -7.56 3.70 -2.77
C ILE A 60 -7.50 5.15 -2.34
N ALA A 61 -6.32 5.58 -1.91
CA ALA A 61 -6.21 6.87 -1.27
C ALA A 61 -4.76 7.35 -1.26
N GLN A 62 -4.53 8.59 -1.72
CA GLN A 62 -3.24 9.27 -1.64
C GLN A 62 -3.41 10.60 -0.92
N GLU A 63 -2.58 10.87 0.10
CA GLU A 63 -2.55 12.13 0.83
C GLU A 63 -1.21 12.84 0.70
N ASP A 64 -1.26 14.17 0.69
CA ASP A 64 -0.10 14.99 1.00
C ASP A 64 0.22 14.97 2.52
N ALA A 65 1.28 15.68 2.92
CA ALA A 65 1.71 15.70 4.31
C ALA A 65 0.69 16.29 5.30
N ASN A 66 -0.32 17.03 4.83
CA ASN A 66 -1.38 17.61 5.65
C ASN A 66 -2.66 16.76 5.66
N GLY A 67 -2.70 15.64 4.95
CA GLY A 67 -3.90 14.81 4.80
C GLY A 67 -4.83 15.27 3.68
N HIS A 68 -4.39 16.14 2.77
CA HIS A 68 -5.20 16.49 1.61
C HIS A 68 -5.18 15.35 0.59
N ARG A 69 -6.35 14.79 0.27
CA ARG A 69 -6.49 13.72 -0.72
C ARG A 69 -6.27 14.25 -2.14
N THR A 70 -5.20 13.80 -2.79
CA THR A 70 -4.98 13.99 -4.23
C THR A 70 -5.59 12.87 -5.07
N LEU A 71 -5.83 11.71 -4.44
CA LEU A 71 -6.55 10.56 -4.98
C LEU A 71 -7.41 9.96 -3.87
N ASN A 72 -8.65 9.60 -4.19
CA ASN A 72 -9.56 8.91 -3.28
C ASN A 72 -10.63 8.15 -4.07
N ASP A 73 -10.79 6.86 -3.78
CA ASP A 73 -11.96 6.08 -4.21
C ASP A 73 -12.27 4.95 -3.19
N ALA A 74 -13.53 4.56 -3.13
CA ALA A 74 -14.03 3.50 -2.26
C ALA A 74 -15.21 2.80 -2.95
N LEU A 75 -15.04 1.52 -3.28
CA LEU A 75 -15.99 0.78 -4.09
C LEU A 75 -16.36 -0.55 -3.44
N ARG A 76 -17.64 -0.93 -3.57
CA ARG A 76 -18.09 -2.33 -3.46
C ARG A 76 -18.35 -2.87 -4.86
N VAL A 77 -17.74 -3.99 -5.19
CA VAL A 77 -17.86 -4.63 -6.51
C VAL A 77 -18.56 -5.97 -6.34
N TRP A 78 -19.72 -6.12 -6.95
CA TRP A 78 -20.46 -7.37 -7.00
C TRP A 78 -20.01 -8.25 -8.19
N PRO A 79 -20.25 -9.57 -8.16
CA PRO A 79 -19.91 -10.47 -9.25
C PRO A 79 -20.53 -10.04 -10.58
N GLU A 80 -19.87 -10.39 -11.68
CA GLU A 80 -20.38 -10.10 -13.03
C GLU A 80 -21.80 -10.69 -13.21
N GLY A 81 -22.72 -9.85 -13.70
CA GLY A 81 -24.14 -10.22 -13.89
C GLY A 81 -25.04 -9.94 -12.69
N ASP A 82 -24.49 -9.57 -11.52
CA ASP A 82 -25.29 -9.08 -10.40
C ASP A 82 -25.87 -7.68 -10.72
N PRO A 83 -27.19 -7.45 -10.55
CA PRO A 83 -27.81 -6.16 -10.88
C PRO A 83 -27.31 -4.99 -10.04
N ARG A 84 -26.65 -5.23 -8.90
CA ARG A 84 -26.04 -4.18 -8.07
C ARG A 84 -24.76 -3.61 -8.70
N GLY A 85 -24.04 -4.41 -9.49
CA GLY A 85 -22.86 -3.95 -10.23
C GLY A 85 -21.73 -3.40 -9.34
N VAL A 86 -21.34 -2.14 -9.56
CA VAL A 86 -20.33 -1.44 -8.75
C VAL A 86 -21.00 -0.30 -7.99
N GLU A 87 -20.82 -0.29 -6.68
CA GLU A 87 -21.38 0.72 -5.77
C GLU A 87 -20.26 1.60 -5.21
N THR A 88 -20.49 2.92 -5.15
CA THR A 88 -19.58 3.86 -4.49
C THR A 88 -19.88 3.95 -3.00
N LEU A 89 -18.83 3.89 -2.18
CA LEU A 89 -18.89 3.87 -0.72
C LEU A 89 -18.40 5.18 -0.11
N GLY A 90 -19.11 6.28 -0.31
CA GLY A 90 -18.84 7.57 0.33
C GLY A 90 -17.36 8.00 0.36
N TYR A 91 -16.97 8.78 1.37
CA TYR A 91 -15.59 9.19 1.61
C TYR A 91 -14.97 8.31 2.71
N PRO A 92 -14.01 7.42 2.39
CA PRO A 92 -13.41 6.52 3.38
C PRO A 92 -12.49 7.26 4.34
N ARG A 93 -12.48 6.83 5.60
CA ARG A 93 -11.52 7.22 6.64
C ARG A 93 -10.68 6.01 7.03
N TYR A 94 -9.39 6.23 7.21
CA TYR A 94 -8.41 5.17 7.46
C TYR A 94 -7.76 5.40 8.83
N ASP A 95 -8.10 4.55 9.78
CA ASP A 95 -7.49 4.53 11.12
C ASP A 95 -6.50 3.37 11.17
N ILE A 96 -5.22 3.64 10.91
CA ILE A 96 -4.16 2.62 10.83
C ILE A 96 -3.37 2.60 12.13
N ASN A 97 -3.22 1.41 12.73
CA ASN A 97 -2.34 1.17 13.87
C ASN A 97 -1.03 0.55 13.38
N TYR A 98 0.07 1.17 13.80
CA TYR A 98 1.43 0.79 13.43
C TYR A 98 2.14 0.14 14.61
N ARG A 99 3.12 -0.73 14.32
CA ARG A 99 3.95 -1.33 15.37
C ARG A 99 4.81 -0.23 16.00
N SER A 100 4.86 -0.18 17.33
CA SER A 100 5.70 0.74 18.10
C SER A 100 7.14 0.75 17.61
N GLY A 101 7.72 1.94 17.49
CA GLY A 101 9.07 2.15 16.94
C GLY A 101 9.15 2.05 15.42
N THR A 102 8.04 1.83 14.71
CA THR A 102 8.03 1.64 13.26
C THR A 102 6.94 2.49 12.57
N ARG A 103 6.85 2.35 11.24
CA ARG A 103 5.65 2.73 10.46
C ARG A 103 5.02 1.54 9.77
N ILE A 104 5.20 0.34 10.31
CA ILE A 104 4.68 -0.90 9.74
C ILE A 104 3.26 -1.14 10.31
N PRO A 105 2.21 -1.14 9.47
CA PRO A 105 0.86 -1.48 9.90
C PRO A 105 0.79 -2.87 10.53
N HIS A 106 -0.03 -3.02 11.58
CA HIS A 106 -0.45 -4.34 12.07
C HIS A 106 -1.96 -4.49 12.12
N SER A 107 -2.73 -3.40 12.10
CA SER A 107 -4.18 -3.42 11.96
C SER A 107 -4.68 -2.08 11.42
N ALA A 108 -5.87 -2.07 10.84
CA ALA A 108 -6.54 -0.85 10.43
C ALA A 108 -8.06 -0.98 10.55
N THR A 109 -8.73 0.15 10.73
CA THR A 109 -10.17 0.29 10.55
C THR A 109 -10.43 1.25 9.39
N ILE A 110 -11.19 0.80 8.41
CA ILE A 110 -11.67 1.64 7.31
C ILE A 110 -13.14 1.92 7.53
N THR A 111 -13.51 3.19 7.69
CA THR A 111 -14.91 3.61 7.80
C THR A 111 -15.33 4.33 6.52
N ALA A 112 -16.30 3.78 5.81
CA ALA A 112 -16.89 4.34 4.60
C ALA A 112 -18.41 4.56 4.81
N THR A 113 -19.14 4.89 3.75
CA THR A 113 -20.59 5.17 3.85
C THR A 113 -21.36 4.37 2.80
N GLU A 114 -22.37 3.62 3.25
CA GLU A 114 -23.31 2.88 2.41
C GLU A 114 -24.20 3.85 1.60
N PRO A 115 -24.84 3.38 0.51
CA PRO A 115 -25.75 4.21 -0.29
C PRO A 115 -26.92 4.82 0.50
N ASP A 116 -27.35 4.18 1.59
CA ASP A 116 -28.41 4.68 2.48
C ASP A 116 -27.91 5.67 3.55
N GLY A 117 -26.61 5.97 3.56
CA GLY A 117 -25.98 6.88 4.51
C GLY A 117 -25.49 6.22 5.80
N THR A 118 -25.72 4.93 6.00
CA THR A 118 -25.21 4.20 7.17
C THR A 118 -23.69 3.95 7.06
N PRO A 119 -22.96 3.81 8.18
CA PRO A 119 -21.53 3.56 8.13
C PRO A 119 -21.23 2.11 7.71
N LEU A 120 -20.31 1.94 6.77
CA LEU A 120 -19.63 0.66 6.52
C LEU A 120 -18.32 0.66 7.30
N VAL A 121 -18.14 -0.30 8.21
CA VAL A 121 -16.92 -0.42 9.03
C VAL A 121 -16.21 -1.72 8.69
N VAL A 122 -14.99 -1.60 8.17
CA VAL A 122 -14.13 -2.72 7.79
C VAL A 122 -12.94 -2.77 8.75
N GLU A 123 -12.83 -3.84 9.52
CA GLU A 123 -11.67 -4.10 10.39
C GLU A 123 -10.67 -4.98 9.68
N ILE A 124 -9.38 -4.68 9.75
CA ILE A 124 -8.33 -5.39 9.00
C ILE A 124 -7.17 -5.73 9.93
N ASP A 125 -6.76 -7.01 9.94
CA ASP A 125 -5.47 -7.44 10.46
C ASP A 125 -4.44 -7.43 9.32
N CYS A 126 -3.30 -6.75 9.51
CA CYS A 126 -2.22 -6.69 8.51
C CYS A 126 -1.17 -7.78 8.81
N LEU A 127 -1.09 -8.80 7.96
CA LEU A 127 -0.30 -10.00 8.20
C LEU A 127 0.92 -10.06 7.26
N GLY A 128 2.09 -10.39 7.83
CA GLY A 128 3.36 -10.41 7.08
C GLY A 128 3.66 -9.08 6.41
N HIS A 129 4.63 -9.03 5.50
CA HIS A 129 4.68 -8.06 4.41
C HIS A 129 5.76 -8.43 3.39
N VAL A 130 5.64 -7.88 2.19
CA VAL A 130 6.73 -7.76 1.22
C VAL A 130 7.15 -6.29 1.15
N ALA A 131 8.46 -6.04 1.21
CA ALA A 131 9.03 -4.71 1.02
C ALA A 131 9.30 -4.47 -0.46
N LEU A 132 8.40 -3.75 -1.16
CA LEU A 132 8.47 -3.62 -2.61
C LEU A 132 9.72 -2.85 -3.09
N SER A 133 10.33 -2.05 -2.24
CA SER A 133 11.55 -1.33 -2.60
C SER A 133 12.85 -2.09 -2.38
N ALA A 134 12.80 -3.28 -1.80
CA ALA A 134 13.95 -4.17 -1.72
C ALA A 134 14.03 -5.02 -3.01
N GLY A 135 14.65 -4.46 -4.06
CA GLY A 135 14.99 -5.23 -5.27
C GLY A 135 13.88 -5.37 -6.32
N CYS A 136 12.65 -4.89 -6.09
CA CYS A 136 11.53 -5.08 -7.03
C CYS A 136 11.29 -3.92 -8.00
N GLY A 137 12.11 -2.86 -7.98
CA GLY A 137 11.95 -1.72 -8.89
C GLY A 137 11.07 -0.59 -8.38
N TYR A 138 10.55 -0.69 -7.14
CA TYR A 138 9.68 0.31 -6.52
C TYR A 138 10.44 1.13 -5.48
N GLY A 139 10.01 2.37 -5.22
CA GLY A 139 10.61 3.20 -4.17
C GLY A 139 12.00 3.77 -4.51
N PRO A 140 12.78 4.18 -3.48
CA PRO A 140 13.93 5.07 -3.66
C PRO A 140 15.27 4.36 -3.96
N ASP A 141 15.30 3.02 -4.11
CA ASP A 141 16.55 2.29 -4.34
C ASP A 141 17.13 2.60 -5.74
N PRO A 142 18.27 3.30 -5.84
CA PRO A 142 18.84 3.68 -7.14
C PRO A 142 19.44 2.48 -7.89
N GLN A 143 19.67 1.34 -7.22
CA GLN A 143 20.14 0.12 -7.84
C GLN A 143 18.98 -0.68 -8.44
N TRP A 144 17.75 -0.48 -7.99
CA TRP A 144 16.61 -1.21 -8.51
C TRP A 144 15.53 -0.23 -8.95
N THR A 145 15.76 0.37 -10.12
CA THR A 145 14.77 1.20 -10.83
C THR A 145 14.38 0.57 -12.16
N HIS A 146 13.25 1.01 -12.73
CA HIS A 146 12.75 0.45 -13.97
C HIS A 146 13.70 0.72 -15.16
N GLY A 147 13.99 -0.32 -15.95
CA GLY A 147 14.65 -0.17 -17.25
C GLY A 147 16.13 0.21 -17.22
N LEU A 148 16.84 0.03 -16.10
CA LEU A 148 18.29 0.21 -16.02
C LEU A 148 19.03 -0.77 -16.94
N TRP A 149 19.95 -0.26 -17.76
CA TRP A 149 20.82 -1.12 -18.56
C TRP A 149 21.92 -1.74 -17.68
N ARG A 150 21.96 -3.07 -17.64
CA ARG A 150 22.92 -3.85 -16.83
C ARG A 150 24.02 -4.53 -17.65
N GLY A 151 23.99 -4.40 -18.97
CA GLY A 151 24.83 -5.18 -19.88
C GLY A 151 24.07 -6.34 -20.50
N ARG A 152 24.70 -7.01 -21.48
CA ARG A 152 24.14 -8.20 -22.12
C ARG A 152 24.24 -9.39 -21.17
N ASP A 153 23.25 -10.28 -21.23
CA ASP A 153 23.23 -11.58 -20.52
C ASP A 153 23.44 -11.47 -19.00
N TRP A 154 23.01 -10.35 -18.42
CA TRP A 154 23.19 -10.07 -17.00
C TRP A 154 22.14 -10.79 -16.14
N VAL A 155 22.60 -11.39 -15.04
CA VAL A 155 21.76 -12.04 -14.02
C VAL A 155 22.33 -11.68 -12.65
N GLU A 156 21.47 -11.23 -11.74
CA GLU A 156 21.79 -10.98 -10.34
C GLU A 156 20.71 -11.62 -9.45
N GLY A 157 21.13 -12.09 -8.28
CA GLY A 157 20.24 -12.44 -7.18
C GLY A 157 20.67 -11.67 -5.94
N ALA A 158 19.71 -11.15 -5.20
CA ALA A 158 19.94 -10.45 -3.94
C ALA A 158 19.09 -11.06 -2.83
N THR A 159 19.56 -10.95 -1.59
CA THR A 159 18.83 -11.36 -0.39
C THR A 159 18.99 -10.26 0.65
N TYR A 160 17.87 -9.84 1.23
CA TYR A 160 17.83 -8.73 2.18
C TYR A 160 17.36 -9.25 3.53
N ASP A 161 18.08 -8.90 4.60
CA ASP A 161 17.54 -8.99 5.96
C ASP A 161 16.73 -7.73 6.22
N LEU A 162 15.41 -7.89 6.31
CA LEU A 162 14.48 -6.78 6.54
C LEU A 162 14.51 -6.25 7.98
N ASN A 163 15.25 -6.91 8.89
CA ASN A 163 15.51 -6.44 10.24
C ASN A 163 16.83 -5.67 10.37
N ASP A 164 17.69 -5.68 9.34
CA ASP A 164 18.92 -4.91 9.34
C ASP A 164 18.58 -3.40 9.35
N PRO A 165 19.11 -2.62 10.31
CA PRO A 165 18.99 -1.16 10.31
C PRO A 165 19.33 -0.49 8.96
N ALA A 166 20.23 -1.08 8.16
CA ALA A 166 20.60 -0.59 6.84
C ALA A 166 19.45 -0.67 5.82
N ASN A 167 18.47 -1.56 6.02
CA ASN A 167 17.35 -1.80 5.10
C ASN A 167 16.03 -1.16 5.57
N LEU A 168 16.02 -0.41 6.67
CA LEU A 168 14.79 0.19 7.21
C LEU A 168 14.11 1.17 6.25
N ILE A 169 14.87 1.77 5.32
CA ILE A 169 14.28 2.59 4.25
C ILE A 169 13.27 1.79 3.42
N ALA A 170 13.58 0.51 3.15
CA ALA A 170 12.75 -0.34 2.31
C ALA A 170 11.49 -0.85 3.03
N THR A 171 11.49 -0.83 4.36
CA THR A 171 10.35 -1.28 5.18
C THR A 171 9.58 -0.10 5.78
N HIS A 172 10.20 0.65 6.69
CA HIS A 172 9.55 1.67 7.51
C HIS A 172 9.16 2.91 6.71
N TYR A 173 9.80 3.16 5.57
CA TYR A 173 9.67 4.43 4.84
C TYR A 173 9.36 4.21 3.35
N SER A 174 8.84 3.04 3.01
CA SER A 174 8.48 2.67 1.65
C SER A 174 7.14 1.93 1.61
N ILE A 175 6.82 1.40 0.43
CA ILE A 175 5.59 0.67 0.17
C ILE A 175 5.74 -0.76 0.67
N LEU A 176 4.79 -1.16 1.52
CA LEU A 176 4.65 -2.51 2.04
C LEU A 176 3.33 -3.12 1.57
N ASP A 177 3.44 -4.34 1.06
CA ASP A 177 2.29 -5.18 0.73
C ASP A 177 2.04 -6.18 1.86
N HIS A 178 0.94 -6.01 2.59
CA HIS A 178 0.50 -6.94 3.62
C HIS A 178 -0.60 -7.85 3.09
N VAL A 179 -0.69 -9.07 3.63
CA VAL A 179 -1.92 -9.85 3.53
C VAL A 179 -2.94 -9.22 4.48
N GLY A 180 -4.03 -8.68 3.95
CA GLY A 180 -5.13 -8.13 4.73
C GLY A 180 -6.18 -9.19 5.02
N ARG A 181 -6.37 -9.53 6.30
CA ARG A 181 -7.55 -10.30 6.76
C ARG A 181 -8.59 -9.33 7.29
N ALA A 182 -9.74 -9.24 6.61
CA ALA A 182 -10.75 -8.24 6.86
C ALA A 182 -12.04 -8.83 7.43
N ARG A 183 -12.76 -8.03 8.22
CA ARG A 183 -14.09 -8.34 8.77
C ARG A 183 -15.03 -7.18 8.51
N VAL A 184 -16.23 -7.46 8.01
CA VAL A 184 -17.29 -6.46 7.76
C VAL A 184 -18.66 -7.09 7.92
N ASN A 185 -19.54 -6.50 8.73
CA ASN A 185 -20.91 -7.00 8.96
C ASN A 185 -21.01 -8.51 9.29
N GLY A 186 -19.99 -9.07 9.98
CA GLY A 186 -19.91 -10.49 10.30
C GLY A 186 -19.34 -11.40 9.20
N ALA A 187 -19.10 -10.88 8.00
CA ALA A 187 -18.40 -11.57 6.92
C ALA A 187 -16.88 -11.41 7.06
N GLU A 188 -16.14 -12.45 6.68
CA GLU A 188 -14.67 -12.44 6.57
C GLU A 188 -14.25 -12.33 5.11
N GLY A 189 -13.19 -11.57 4.86
CA GLY A 189 -12.60 -11.38 3.54
C GLY A 189 -11.08 -11.32 3.62
N TRP A 190 -10.42 -11.52 2.49
CA TRP A 190 -8.97 -11.58 2.38
C TRP A 190 -8.49 -10.84 1.14
N GLY A 191 -7.31 -10.26 1.20
CA GLY A 191 -6.72 -9.57 0.05
C GLY A 191 -5.42 -8.86 0.39
N LEU A 192 -5.16 -7.78 -0.34
CA LEU A 192 -3.98 -6.94 -0.16
C LEU A 192 -4.32 -5.76 0.75
N PHE A 193 -3.41 -5.44 1.67
CA PHE A 193 -3.34 -4.15 2.33
C PHE A 193 -1.98 -3.54 1.99
N GLU A 194 -1.95 -2.71 0.94
CA GLU A 194 -0.76 -1.98 0.52
C GLU A 194 -0.75 -0.60 1.20
N HIS A 195 0.36 -0.27 1.85
CA HIS A 195 0.51 0.98 2.56
C HIS A 195 1.92 1.56 2.45
N SER A 196 1.99 2.87 2.33
CA SER A 196 3.23 3.64 2.51
C SER A 196 2.94 4.91 3.29
N SER A 197 3.87 5.27 4.17
CA SER A 197 3.89 6.56 4.85
C SER A 197 5.33 7.05 4.96
N ALA A 198 5.75 7.84 3.98
CA ALA A 198 7.10 8.41 3.91
C ALA A 198 7.07 9.91 4.19
N GLY A 199 8.03 10.42 4.97
CA GLY A 199 8.08 11.84 5.35
C GLY A 199 7.01 12.23 6.38
N ARG A 200 6.66 13.51 6.41
CA ARG A 200 5.64 14.04 7.32
C ARG A 200 4.24 13.59 6.88
N HIS A 201 3.42 13.18 7.84
CA HIS A 201 1.99 13.00 7.66
C HIS A 201 1.25 13.36 8.95
N THR A 202 0.73 14.59 9.02
CA THR A 202 0.08 15.14 10.22
C THR A 202 -1.09 14.28 10.72
N PRO A 203 -2.00 13.75 9.87
CA PRO A 203 -3.10 12.91 10.33
C PRO A 203 -2.64 11.63 11.05
N SER A 204 -1.49 11.06 10.67
CA SER A 204 -0.92 9.89 11.35
C SER A 204 -0.02 10.23 12.53
N GLY A 205 0.16 11.52 12.85
CA GLY A 205 1.06 11.97 13.93
C GLY A 205 2.55 11.91 13.59
N PHE A 206 2.92 11.64 12.33
CA PHE A 206 4.31 11.62 11.90
C PHE A 206 4.75 13.04 11.52
N VAL A 207 5.52 13.69 12.40
CA VAL A 207 5.84 15.12 12.27
C VAL A 207 6.99 15.41 11.32
N ASP A 208 7.83 14.42 11.03
CA ASP A 208 8.96 14.48 10.11
C ASP A 208 9.28 13.10 9.51
N PHE A 209 10.38 12.99 8.76
CA PHE A 209 10.82 11.74 8.15
C PHE A 209 11.26 10.68 9.18
N THR A 210 11.77 11.09 10.34
CA THR A 210 12.30 10.17 11.37
C THR A 210 11.25 9.66 12.34
N SER A 211 10.09 10.34 12.39
CA SER A 211 8.98 10.00 13.28
C SER A 211 8.50 8.55 13.06
N VAL A 212 8.20 7.86 14.14
CA VAL A 212 7.65 6.50 14.16
C VAL A 212 6.53 6.42 15.18
N ALA A 213 5.70 5.38 15.11
CA ALA A 213 4.63 5.17 16.07
C ALA A 213 5.19 4.95 17.49
N PRO A 214 4.48 5.43 18.53
CA PRO A 214 4.90 5.26 19.93
C PRO A 214 4.88 3.80 20.38
#